data_AF-X1CJS8-F1
#
_entry.id   AF-X1CJS8-F1
#
_cell.length_a   1.000
_cell.length_b   1.000
_cell.length_c   1.000
_cell.angle_alpha   90.00
_cell.angle_beta   90.00
_cell.angle_gamma   90.00
#
_symmetry.space_group_name_H-M   'P 1'
#
loop_
_entity.id
_entity.type
_entity.pdbx_description
1 polymer ?
#
loop_
_entity_poly.entity_id
_entity_poly.type
_entity_poly.pdbx_seq_one_letter_code
_entity_poly.pdbx_strand_id
1 'polypeptide(L)'
;NMIKVMKILGEEPHISSILTTINPGRYASEKLTMDDVVKSFANTISQDSNNNIISIFNSSRARKDTIDLIDEFYVKAREYGIMIYDSARAAAISIFRLWNYGKYLESRN
;
A
#
# COMPACT_ATOMS: atom_id res chain seq x y z
N ASN A 1 -13.46 -0.46 -7.15
CA ASN A 1 -13.38 1.01 -7.31
C ASN A 1 -12.04 1.59 -6.82
N MET A 2 -11.38 1.00 -5.82
CA MET A 2 -10.10 1.48 -5.24
C MET A 2 -8.97 1.74 -6.25
N ILE A 3 -8.73 0.83 -7.21
CA ILE A 3 -7.70 1.02 -8.25
C ILE A 3 -7.95 2.30 -9.07
N LYS A 4 -9.21 2.61 -9.40
CA LYS A 4 -9.55 3.86 -10.10
C LYS A 4 -9.21 5.10 -9.26
N VAL A 5 -9.50 5.06 -7.96
CA VAL A 5 -9.18 6.15 -7.03
C VAL A 5 -7.67 6.32 -6.91
N MET A 6 -6.93 5.23 -6.72
CA MET A 6 -5.46 5.27 -6.66
C MET A 6 -4.86 5.85 -7.94
N LYS A 7 -5.43 5.56 -9.11
CA LYS A 7 -4.96 6.12 -10.39
C LYS A 7 -5.13 7.65 -10.42
N ILE A 8 -6.31 8.14 -10.06
CA ILE A 8 -6.59 9.58 -10.01
C ILE A 8 -5.63 10.26 -9.03
N LEU A 9 -5.47 9.71 -7.82
CA LEU A 9 -4.56 10.28 -6.81
C LEU A 9 -3.09 10.20 -7.22
N GLY A 10 -2.70 9.21 -8.02
CA GLY A 10 -1.33 9.06 -8.54
C GLY A 10 -0.97 10.09 -9.61
N GLU A 11 -1.96 10.71 -10.26
CA GLU A 11 -1.77 11.77 -11.26
C GLU A 11 -1.68 13.18 -10.60
N GLU A 12 -1.97 13.29 -9.30
CA GLU A 12 -1.95 14.56 -8.57
C GLU A 12 -0.53 14.91 -8.09
N PRO A 13 0.10 16.01 -8.57
CA PRO A 13 1.51 16.32 -8.29
C PRO A 13 1.80 16.69 -6.84
N HIS A 14 0.76 17.06 -6.07
CA HIS A 14 0.88 17.43 -4.66
C HIS A 14 0.71 16.23 -3.71
N ILE A 15 0.38 15.05 -4.23
CA ILE A 15 0.21 13.83 -3.44
C ILE A 15 1.51 13.03 -3.50
N SER A 16 2.16 12.85 -2.35
CA SER A 16 3.40 12.07 -2.23
C SER A 16 3.20 10.68 -1.64
N SER A 17 2.02 10.38 -1.10
CA SER A 17 1.72 9.10 -0.45
C SER A 17 0.23 8.77 -0.54
N ILE A 18 -0.10 7.54 -0.89
CA ILE A 18 -1.47 7.02 -0.93
C ILE A 18 -1.60 5.94 0.13
N LEU A 19 -2.48 6.18 1.11
CA LEU A 19 -2.84 5.20 2.13
C LEU A 19 -4.06 4.39 1.68
N THR A 20 -3.95 3.07 1.67
CA THR A 20 -5.05 2.16 1.31
C THR A 20 -5.28 1.09 2.38
N THR A 21 -6.49 0.54 2.44
CA THR A 21 -6.85 -0.58 3.30
C THR A 21 -7.21 -1.78 2.42
N ILE A 22 -6.55 -2.91 2.65
CA ILE A 22 -6.57 -4.09 1.79
C ILE A 22 -7.08 -5.28 2.59
N ASN A 23 -7.95 -6.11 2.01
CA ASN A 23 -8.41 -7.34 2.66
C ASN A 23 -8.04 -8.55 1.79
N PRO A 24 -6.87 -9.19 2.01
CA PRO A 24 -6.46 -10.40 1.28
C PRO A 24 -7.54 -11.47 1.15
N GLY A 25 -8.30 -11.72 2.23
CA GLY A 25 -9.37 -12.72 2.23
C GLY A 25 -10.50 -12.41 1.23
N ARG A 26 -10.80 -11.13 1.00
CA ARG A 26 -11.78 -10.72 -0.02
C ARG A 26 -11.28 -11.05 -1.42
N TYR A 27 -10.03 -10.72 -1.75
CA TYR A 27 -9.49 -10.98 -3.09
C TYR A 27 -9.40 -12.47 -3.37
N ALA A 28 -9.01 -13.28 -2.38
CA ALA A 28 -9.05 -14.73 -2.48
C ALA A 28 -10.46 -15.27 -2.75
N SER A 29 -11.50 -14.71 -2.11
CA SER A 29 -12.89 -15.09 -2.37
C SER A 29 -13.37 -14.71 -3.78
N GLU A 30 -12.77 -13.67 -4.37
CA GLU A 30 -12.99 -13.25 -5.77
C GLU A 30 -12.11 -14.05 -6.76
N LYS A 31 -11.38 -15.08 -6.27
CA LYS A 31 -10.47 -15.95 -7.04
C LYS A 31 -9.31 -15.21 -7.71
N LEU A 32 -8.87 -14.10 -7.12
CA LEU A 32 -7.70 -13.35 -7.55
C LEU A 32 -6.45 -13.86 -6.83
N THR A 33 -5.32 -13.91 -7.54
CA THR A 33 -4.03 -14.20 -6.92
C THR A 33 -3.51 -12.95 -6.20
N MET A 34 -2.75 -13.12 -5.11
CA MET A 34 -2.16 -11.97 -4.42
C MET A 34 -1.15 -11.24 -5.31
N ASP A 35 -0.45 -11.96 -6.18
CA ASP A 35 0.48 -11.37 -7.16
C ASP A 35 -0.25 -10.44 -8.14
N ASP A 36 -1.37 -10.88 -8.72
CA ASP A 36 -2.17 -10.03 -9.64
C ASP A 36 -2.69 -8.77 -8.95
N VAL A 37 -3.14 -8.92 -7.70
CA VAL A 37 -3.65 -7.81 -6.88
C VAL A 37 -2.53 -6.80 -6.60
N VAL A 38 -1.38 -7.26 -6.13
CA VAL A 38 -0.22 -6.41 -5.83
C VAL A 38 0.30 -5.73 -7.09
N LYS A 39 0.44 -6.47 -8.19
CA LYS A 39 0.88 -5.94 -9.48
C LYS A 39 -0.07 -4.88 -9.99
N SER A 40 -1.38 -5.08 -9.80
CA SER A 40 -2.36 -4.04 -10.13
C SER A 40 -2.17 -2.78 -9.31
N PHE A 41 -1.85 -2.87 -8.01
CA PHE A 41 -1.58 -1.70 -7.19
C PHE A 41 -0.29 -1.00 -7.59
N ALA A 42 0.78 -1.75 -7.80
CA ALA A 42 2.07 -1.21 -8.22
C ALA A 42 1.95 -0.46 -9.56
N ASN A 43 1.25 -1.05 -10.54
CA ASN A 43 1.02 -0.43 -11.85
C ASN A 43 0.06 0.76 -11.84
N THR A 44 -0.61 1.03 -10.71
CA THR A 44 -1.54 2.15 -10.62
C THR A 44 -0.81 3.49 -10.44
N ILE A 45 0.41 3.44 -9.92
CA ILE A 45 1.28 4.60 -9.76
C ILE A 45 2.30 4.61 -10.90
N SER A 46 2.55 5.80 -11.48
CA SER A 46 3.58 5.92 -12.52
C SER A 46 4.94 5.48 -11.97
N GLN A 47 5.70 4.70 -12.76
CA GLN A 47 7.05 4.27 -12.40
C GLN A 47 8.00 5.46 -12.16
N ASP A 48 7.68 6.61 -12.76
CA ASP A 48 8.43 7.87 -12.61
C ASP A 48 7.88 8.78 -11.50
N SER A 49 6.80 8.38 -10.81
CA SER A 49 6.30 9.17 -9.69
C SER A 49 7.11 8.91 -8.42
N ASN A 50 7.30 9.96 -7.62
CA ASN A 50 7.85 9.86 -6.28
C ASN A 50 6.79 9.44 -5.24
N ASN A 51 5.66 8.87 -5.69
CA ASN A 51 4.51 8.60 -4.84
C ASN A 51 4.70 7.24 -4.13
N ASN A 52 4.51 7.23 -2.81
CA ASN A 52 4.60 6.02 -2.01
C ASN A 52 3.23 5.35 -1.86
N ILE A 53 3.14 4.03 -2.10
CA ILE A 53 1.96 3.25 -1.71
C ILE A 53 2.17 2.74 -0.30
N ILE A 54 1.27 3.11 0.60
CA ILE A 54 1.22 2.60 1.96
C ILE A 54 -0.10 1.88 2.13
N SER A 55 -0.05 0.66 2.64
CA SER A 55 -1.23 -0.16 2.82
C SER A 55 -1.37 -0.67 4.24
N ILE A 56 -2.60 -0.76 4.70
CA ILE A 56 -3.00 -1.45 5.92
C ILE A 56 -3.75 -2.71 5.49
N PHE A 57 -3.40 -3.88 6.01
CA PHE A 57 -4.28 -5.03 5.82
C PHE A 57 -5.39 -5.05 6.89
N ASN A 58 -6.61 -5.36 6.48
CA ASN A 58 -7.76 -5.55 7.32
C ASN A 58 -8.31 -6.97 7.09
N SER A 59 -7.67 -7.93 7.74
CA SER A 59 -8.10 -9.33 7.74
C SER A 59 -7.90 -9.93 9.13
N SER A 60 -8.87 -10.74 9.56
CA SER A 60 -8.81 -11.45 10.83
C SER A 60 -7.72 -12.52 10.80
N ARG A 61 -6.77 -12.47 11.73
CA ARG A 61 -5.73 -13.51 11.91
C ARG A 61 -6.25 -14.77 12.62
N ALA A 62 -7.56 -14.99 12.65
CA ALA A 62 -8.17 -16.08 13.44
C ALA A 62 -8.04 -17.47 12.81
N ARG A 63 -7.72 -17.59 11.51
CA ARG A 63 -7.61 -18.87 10.79
C ARG A 63 -6.28 -18.95 10.05
N LYS A 64 -5.69 -20.15 10.00
CA LYS A 64 -4.40 -20.42 9.33
C LYS A 64 -4.42 -19.97 7.87
N ASP A 65 -5.43 -20.35 7.11
CA ASP A 65 -5.55 -19.97 5.69
C ASP A 65 -5.57 -18.45 5.49
N THR A 66 -6.17 -17.70 6.42
CA THR A 66 -6.16 -16.23 6.36
C THR A 66 -4.79 -15.66 6.69
N ILE A 67 -4.04 -16.28 7.60
CA ILE A 67 -2.66 -15.89 7.94
C ILE A 67 -1.76 -16.11 6.72
N ASP A 68 -1.84 -17.29 6.10
CA ASP A 68 -1.04 -17.65 4.94
C ASP A 68 -1.28 -16.66 3.77
N LEU A 69 -2.54 -16.26 3.54
CA LEU A 69 -2.89 -15.24 2.54
C LEU A 69 -2.35 -13.83 2.88
N ILE A 70 -2.37 -13.44 4.16
CA ILE A 70 -1.80 -12.16 4.59
C ILE A 70 -0.28 -12.16 4.37
N ASP A 71 0.38 -13.26 4.72
CA ASP A 71 1.83 -13.40 4.59
C ASP A 71 2.26 -13.42 3.11
N GLU A 72 1.52 -14.13 2.25
CA GLU A 72 1.73 -14.10 0.79
C GLU A 72 1.59 -12.67 0.25
N PHE A 73 0.50 -11.98 0.60
CA PHE A 73 0.29 -10.59 0.23
C PHE A 73 1.44 -9.69 0.70
N TYR A 74 1.92 -9.90 1.93
CA TYR A 74 3.00 -9.11 2.52
C TYR A 74 4.35 -9.33 1.82
N VAL A 75 4.67 -10.56 1.43
CA VAL A 75 5.88 -10.88 0.66
C VAL A 75 5.80 -10.20 -0.71
N LYS A 76 4.68 -10.38 -1.43
CA LYS A 76 4.49 -9.79 -2.76
C LYS A 76 4.50 -8.27 -2.74
N ALA A 77 3.78 -7.64 -1.82
CA ALA A 77 3.77 -6.19 -1.69
C ALA A 77 5.19 -5.60 -1.54
N ARG A 78 6.06 -6.28 -0.77
CA ARG A 78 7.44 -5.84 -0.57
C ARG A 78 8.31 -5.97 -1.83
N GLU A 79 8.09 -6.99 -2.66
CA GLU A 79 8.78 -7.13 -3.96
C GLU A 79 8.51 -5.92 -4.88
N TYR A 80 7.34 -5.29 -4.74
CA TYR A 80 6.94 -4.10 -5.52
C TYR A 80 7.13 -2.78 -4.75
N GLY A 81 7.84 -2.77 -3.63
CA GLY A 81 8.13 -1.54 -2.87
C GLY A 81 6.92 -0.96 -2.11
N ILE A 82 5.84 -1.73 -1.93
CA ILE A 82 4.65 -1.30 -1.20
C ILE A 82 4.86 -1.54 0.29
N MET A 83 4.74 -0.48 1.10
CA MET A 83 4.85 -0.59 2.56
C MET A 83 3.54 -1.10 3.15
N ILE A 84 3.59 -2.19 3.91
CA ILE A 84 2.43 -2.78 4.58
C ILE A 84 2.54 -2.63 6.09
N TYR A 85 1.44 -2.21 6.72
CA TYR A 85 1.28 -2.10 8.16
C TYR A 85 0.09 -2.93 8.65
N ASP A 86 0.15 -3.35 9.90
CA ASP A 86 -0.90 -4.12 10.60
C ASP A 86 -1.95 -3.23 11.27
N SER A 87 -1.75 -1.91 11.26
CA SER A 87 -2.64 -0.95 11.90
C SER A 87 -2.60 0.40 11.21
N ALA A 88 -3.74 1.09 11.23
CA ALA A 88 -3.83 2.47 10.73
C ALA A 88 -2.91 3.43 11.48
N ARG A 89 -2.69 3.18 12.78
CA ARG A 89 -1.77 3.98 13.60
C ARG A 89 -0.33 3.86 13.11
N ALA A 90 0.16 2.65 12.87
CA ALA A 90 1.53 2.45 12.38
C ALA A 90 1.73 3.07 10.99
N ALA A 91 0.75 2.91 10.09
CA ALA A 91 0.78 3.53 8.77
C ALA A 91 0.80 5.07 8.86
N ALA A 92 -0.05 5.68 9.69
CA ALA A 92 -0.09 7.13 9.87
C ALA A 92 1.22 7.70 10.44
N ILE A 93 1.84 7.00 11.39
CA ILE A 93 3.15 7.38 11.94
C ILE A 93 4.23 7.35 10.84
N SER A 94 4.20 6.35 9.96
CA SER A 94 5.13 6.26 8.84
C SER A 94 4.98 7.44 7.87
N ILE A 95 3.75 7.75 7.47
CA ILE A 95 3.44 8.92 6.62
C ILE A 95 3.97 10.22 7.25
N PHE A 96 3.70 10.41 8.54
CA PHE A 96 4.17 11.59 9.26
C PHE A 96 5.71 11.69 9.29
N ARG A 97 6.41 10.57 9.45
CA ARG A 97 7.89 10.54 9.41
C ARG A 97 8.43 10.88 8.02
N LEU A 98 7.84 10.33 6.97
CA LEU A 98 8.20 10.64 5.58
C LEU A 98 8.00 12.12 5.27
N TRP A 99 6.88 12.70 5.71
CA TRP A 99 6.60 14.11 5.54
C TRP A 99 7.61 15.01 6.27
N ASN A 100 7.93 14.71 7.54
CA ASN A 100 8.95 15.45 8.28
C ASN A 100 10.34 15.35 7.64
N TYR A 101 10.68 14.19 7.10
CA TYR A 101 11.94 13.99 6.39
C TYR A 101 12.01 14.85 5.12
N GLY A 102 10.92 14.92 4.34
CA GLY A 102 10.81 15.82 3.20
C GLY A 102 11.07 17.28 3.59
N LYS A 103 10.41 17.77 4.65
CA LYS A 103 10.62 19.13 5.17
C LYS A 103 12.07 19.40 5.61
N TYR A 104 12.70 18.41 6.24
CA TYR A 104 14.09 18.53 6.65
C TYR A 104 15.02 18.68 5.45
N LEU A 105 14.79 17.93 4.36
CA LEU A 105 15.57 18.07 3.13
C LEU A 105 15.37 19.43 2.47
N GLU A 106 14.13 19.95 2.43
CA GLU A 106 13.84 21.30 1.92
C GLU A 106 14.59 22.39 2.70
N SER A 107 14.66 22.27 4.04
CA SER A 107 15.34 23.25 4.89
C SER A 107 16.87 23.31 4.74
N ARG A 108 17.45 22.38 3.98
CA ARG A 108 18.90 22.25 3.75
C ARG A 108 19.36 22.65 2.35
N ASN A 109 18.42 22.87 1.44
CA ASN A 109 18.66 23.41 0.10
C ASN A 109 18.46 24.94 0.11
#